data_AF-A0A519S6X1-F1
#
_entry.id   AF-A0A519S6X1-F1
#
_cell.length_a   1.000
_cell.length_b   1.000
_cell.length_c   1.000
_cell.angle_alpha   90.00
_cell.angle_beta   90.00
_cell.angle_gamma   90.00
#
_symmetry.space_group_name_H-M   'P 1'
#
loop_
_entity.id
_entity.type
_entity.pdbx_description
1 polymer ?
#
loop_
_entity_poly.entity_id
_entity_poly.type
_entity_poly.pdbx_seq_one_letter_code
_entity_poly.pdbx_strand_id
1 'polypeptide(L)'
;MVRSHEGGFLKRISILYRIAGIVLAFVAIFSLALPDLQFNMASDKPIEMTLDELFKTPTADLPRYLRIKDAVVPSGSYIEQRKVKTNILQDIYYPVYPSSVKAKLNLTNLDSIQQALKKDSLAFSVTNDMSIIQNTNKIEARLVIHDTHVTDKDLDSAYFSSSDFTIEGQYDGTTLPNNIKRLLTDENIKISDNALMLKRGEKGMSTSTAIAVIIGAFLMGVLCILTLIPSNTLARFAGFNGTWEEYSQATTVITTLPTNTTVAPFAKRIMAYIIDYAIILVITYSLPIEKEDMYLAGTLLVFLYFTATDIALKGSSIGKMVLKQKVSALDGDFSSKDIIIRNVVKTLSNMFPLIFLYALSNDAKQTIHDLAAKTIVAEKESNRI
;
A
#
# COMPACT_ATOMS: atom_id res chain seq x y z
N MET A 1 40.97 15.98 24.82
CA MET A 1 39.56 16.25 25.14
C MET A 1 38.78 16.26 23.83
N VAL A 2 38.41 15.09 23.33
CA VAL A 2 37.72 14.92 22.05
C VAL A 2 36.22 14.98 22.34
N ARG A 3 35.54 16.05 21.90
CA ARG A 3 34.07 16.12 21.93
C ARG A 3 33.55 15.01 21.02
N SER A 4 33.03 13.93 21.60
CA SER A 4 32.30 12.90 20.86
C SER A 4 31.07 13.54 20.23
N HIS A 5 31.13 13.82 18.94
CA HIS A 5 29.98 14.18 18.13
C HIS A 5 29.12 12.93 17.85
N GLU A 6 28.67 12.24 18.91
CA GLU A 6 27.77 11.10 18.82
C GLU A 6 26.30 11.57 18.82
N GLY A 7 25.96 12.31 17.78
CA GLY A 7 24.57 12.46 17.36
C GLY A 7 24.21 11.29 16.47
N GLY A 8 23.93 10.11 17.06
CA GLY A 8 23.50 8.91 16.33
C GLY A 8 22.39 9.22 15.33
N PHE A 9 22.43 8.61 14.16
CA PHE A 9 21.54 8.85 13.00
C PHE A 9 20.04 8.98 13.37
N LEU A 10 19.59 8.22 14.38
CA LEU A 10 18.22 8.26 14.90
C LEU A 10 17.86 9.56 15.65
N LYS A 11 18.82 10.26 16.28
CA LYS A 11 18.59 11.56 16.94
C LYS A 11 18.38 12.71 15.94
N ARG A 12 18.77 12.53 14.67
CA ARG A 12 18.64 13.56 13.62
C ARG A 12 17.32 13.52 12.87
N ILE A 13 16.60 12.39 12.94
CA ILE A 13 15.22 12.34 12.42
C ILE A 13 14.39 13.20 13.36
N SER A 14 13.95 14.37 12.86
CA SER A 14 13.16 15.30 13.63
C SER A 14 11.93 14.58 14.20
N ILE A 15 11.52 14.96 15.42
CA ILE A 15 10.33 14.43 16.07
C ILE A 15 9.09 14.50 15.16
N LEU A 16 9.05 15.50 14.25
CA LEU A 16 8.01 15.68 13.24
C LEU A 16 7.90 14.49 12.29
N TYR A 17 9.00 13.91 11.81
CA TYR A 17 8.94 12.75 10.91
C TYR A 17 8.39 11.50 11.61
N ARG A 18 8.66 11.35 12.92
CA ARG A 18 8.14 10.21 13.70
C ARG A 18 6.65 10.34 13.92
N ILE A 19 6.19 11.54 14.27
CA ILE A 19 4.75 11.85 14.38
C ILE A 19 4.06 11.64 13.03
N ALA A 20 4.66 12.12 11.94
CA ALA A 20 4.13 11.88 10.59
C ALA A 20 4.03 10.38 10.27
N GLY A 21 5.04 9.58 10.62
CA GLY A 21 5.00 8.12 10.47
C GLY A 21 3.86 7.46 11.25
N ILE A 22 3.60 7.89 12.48
CA ILE A 22 2.47 7.40 13.29
C ILE A 22 1.13 7.78 12.65
N VAL A 23 0.98 9.03 12.20
CA VAL A 23 -0.24 9.50 11.52
C VAL A 23 -0.49 8.72 10.23
N LEU A 24 0.55 8.52 9.41
CA LEU A 24 0.44 7.74 8.18
C LEU A 24 0.07 6.28 8.45
N ALA A 25 0.66 5.66 9.49
CA ALA A 25 0.27 4.32 9.92
C ALA A 25 -1.22 4.25 10.31
N PHE A 26 -1.69 5.24 11.07
CA PHE A 26 -3.09 5.30 11.49
C PHE A 26 -4.03 5.47 10.29
N VAL A 27 -3.73 6.38 9.37
CA VAL A 27 -4.52 6.58 8.14
C VAL A 27 -4.54 5.30 7.29
N ALA A 28 -3.38 4.63 7.12
CA ALA A 28 -3.32 3.38 6.36
C ALA A 28 -4.18 2.27 6.97
N ILE A 29 -4.19 2.14 8.30
CA ILE A 29 -5.03 1.14 8.99
C ILE A 29 -6.50 1.53 8.88
N PHE A 30 -6.88 2.70 9.39
CA PHE A 30 -8.28 3.02 9.65
C PHE A 30 -9.01 3.58 8.42
N SER A 31 -8.32 4.28 7.52
CA SER A 31 -8.95 4.89 6.34
C SER A 31 -8.83 4.02 5.09
N LEU A 32 -7.79 3.20 4.98
CA LEU A 32 -7.54 2.39 3.79
C LEU A 32 -7.89 0.92 3.99
N ALA A 33 -7.21 0.23 4.91
CA ALA A 33 -7.25 -1.23 4.97
C ALA A 33 -8.44 -1.79 5.77
N LEU A 34 -8.78 -1.19 6.91
CA LEU A 34 -9.83 -1.68 7.79
C LEU A 34 -11.22 -1.69 7.12
N PRO A 35 -11.64 -0.65 6.38
CA PRO A 35 -12.96 -0.67 5.76
C PRO A 35 -13.06 -1.72 4.63
N ASP A 36 -11.95 -2.00 3.92
CA ASP A 36 -11.92 -3.07 2.90
C ASP A 36 -11.94 -4.45 3.56
N LEU A 37 -11.23 -4.63 4.68
CA LEU A 37 -11.30 -5.86 5.44
C LEU A 37 -12.72 -6.13 5.96
N GLN A 38 -13.40 -5.11 6.47
CA GLN A 38 -14.79 -5.21 6.93
C GLN A 38 -15.73 -5.60 5.77
N PHE A 39 -15.55 -4.99 4.60
CA PHE A 39 -16.31 -5.34 3.41
C PHE A 39 -16.11 -6.81 2.99
N ASN A 40 -14.86 -7.25 2.91
CA ASN A 40 -14.54 -8.62 2.51
C ASN A 40 -15.03 -9.66 3.53
N MET A 41 -15.03 -9.34 4.82
CA MET A 41 -15.54 -10.22 5.87
C MET A 41 -17.07 -10.35 5.87
N ALA A 42 -17.80 -9.34 5.38
CA ALA A 42 -19.26 -9.35 5.37
C ALA A 42 -19.83 -10.26 4.28
N SER A 43 -19.35 -10.11 3.04
CA SER A 43 -19.89 -10.89 1.91
C SER A 43 -19.04 -10.83 0.63
N ASP A 44 -18.04 -9.94 0.56
CA ASP A 44 -17.31 -9.60 -0.68
C ASP A 44 -18.25 -9.16 -1.83
N LYS A 45 -19.46 -8.72 -1.49
CA LYS A 45 -20.48 -8.26 -2.44
C LYS A 45 -20.92 -6.85 -2.08
N PRO A 46 -20.96 -5.92 -3.05
CA PRO A 46 -21.49 -4.58 -2.83
C PRO A 46 -22.87 -4.62 -2.20
N ILE A 47 -23.12 -3.73 -1.23
CA ILE A 47 -24.45 -3.63 -0.61
C ILE A 47 -25.40 -3.00 -1.63
N GLU A 48 -26.47 -3.70 -1.94
CA GLU A 48 -27.46 -3.21 -2.89
C GLU A 48 -28.43 -2.24 -2.22
N MET A 49 -28.55 -1.03 -2.78
CA MET A 49 -29.43 0.03 -2.26
C MET A 49 -30.21 0.66 -3.41
N THR A 50 -31.38 1.22 -3.10
CA THR A 50 -32.06 2.18 -3.96
C THR A 50 -31.50 3.59 -3.75
N LEU A 51 -31.71 4.51 -4.69
CA LEU A 51 -31.32 5.92 -4.52
C LEU A 51 -32.04 6.57 -3.34
N ASP A 52 -33.31 6.24 -3.13
CA ASP A 52 -34.08 6.78 -2.00
C ASP A 52 -33.51 6.29 -0.66
N GLU A 53 -33.16 5.02 -0.55
CA GLU A 53 -32.44 4.47 0.62
C GLU A 53 -31.09 5.15 0.81
N LEU A 54 -30.27 5.26 -0.26
CA LEU A 54 -28.97 5.91 -0.23
C LEU A 54 -29.07 7.33 0.35
N PHE A 55 -30.08 8.09 -0.08
CA PHE A 55 -30.28 9.47 0.33
C PHE A 55 -30.93 9.66 1.70
N LYS A 56 -31.53 8.60 2.25
CA LYS A 56 -32.07 8.57 3.62
C LYS A 56 -31.03 8.09 4.64
N THR A 57 -30.05 7.30 4.21
CA THR A 57 -28.97 6.83 5.06
C THR A 57 -28.02 7.98 5.41
N PRO A 58 -27.72 8.21 6.70
CA PRO A 58 -26.71 9.18 7.10
C PRO A 58 -25.36 8.87 6.46
N THR A 59 -24.62 9.91 6.06
CA THR A 59 -23.35 9.77 5.35
C THR A 59 -22.31 8.93 6.09
N ALA A 60 -22.32 8.96 7.43
CA ALA A 60 -21.43 8.19 8.28
C ALA A 60 -21.74 6.68 8.31
N ASP A 61 -22.98 6.31 7.96
CA ASP A 61 -23.48 4.93 7.96
C ASP A 61 -23.51 4.33 6.55
N LEU A 62 -23.09 5.09 5.52
CA LEU A 62 -23.05 4.59 4.16
C LEU A 62 -21.97 3.50 4.01
N PRO A 63 -22.31 2.35 3.42
CA PRO A 63 -21.32 1.31 3.17
C PRO A 63 -20.29 1.78 2.16
N ARG A 64 -19.05 1.32 2.31
CA ARG A 64 -17.95 1.69 1.42
C ARG A 64 -18.16 1.23 -0.02
N TYR A 65 -18.80 0.09 -0.23
CA TYR A 65 -19.07 -0.46 -1.56
C TYR A 65 -20.55 -0.71 -1.73
N LEU A 66 -21.12 -0.12 -2.78
CA LEU A 66 -22.56 -0.13 -2.97
C LEU A 66 -22.94 -0.25 -4.45
N ARG A 67 -24.10 -0.88 -4.67
CA ARG A 67 -24.70 -1.07 -5.99
C ARG A 67 -26.09 -0.47 -5.99
N ILE A 68 -26.34 0.46 -6.92
CA ILE A 68 -27.62 1.15 -7.02
C ILE A 68 -28.57 0.39 -7.95
N LYS A 69 -29.73 -0.01 -7.43
CA LYS A 69 -30.72 -0.85 -8.15
C LYS A 69 -31.63 -0.09 -9.10
N ASP A 70 -32.01 1.12 -8.73
CA ASP A 70 -33.09 1.90 -9.36
C ASP A 70 -32.57 3.22 -9.93
N ALA A 71 -31.37 3.17 -10.51
CA ALA A 71 -30.70 4.32 -11.05
C ALA A 71 -30.65 4.29 -12.59
N VAL A 72 -30.68 5.48 -13.18
CA VAL A 72 -30.59 5.69 -14.62
C VAL A 72 -29.61 6.80 -14.93
N VAL A 73 -28.83 6.60 -15.99
CA VAL A 73 -27.99 7.63 -16.58
C VAL A 73 -28.71 8.14 -17.82
N PRO A 74 -29.08 9.43 -17.90
CA PRO A 74 -29.57 10.01 -19.14
C PRO A 74 -28.44 9.95 -20.16
N SER A 75 -28.70 9.29 -21.30
CA SER A 75 -27.73 9.15 -22.38
C SER A 75 -27.15 10.52 -22.77
N GLY A 76 -25.82 10.63 -22.81
CA GLY A 76 -25.12 11.84 -23.24
C GLY A 76 -24.90 12.92 -22.17
N SER A 77 -25.32 12.69 -20.92
CA SER A 77 -25.01 13.61 -19.82
C SER A 77 -23.76 13.13 -19.08
N TYR A 78 -22.57 13.46 -19.59
CA TYR A 78 -21.31 13.18 -18.90
C TYR A 78 -20.23 14.22 -19.26
N ILE A 79 -19.22 14.31 -18.40
CA ILE A 79 -18.01 15.11 -18.62
C ILE A 79 -16.85 14.15 -18.82
N GLU A 80 -16.04 14.38 -19.85
CA GLU A 80 -14.77 13.69 -20.06
C GLU A 80 -13.62 14.48 -19.47
N GLN A 81 -12.75 13.82 -18.73
CA GLN A 81 -11.44 14.37 -18.38
C GLN A 81 -10.38 13.67 -19.22
N ARG A 82 -9.67 14.46 -20.04
CA ARG A 82 -8.61 13.95 -20.91
C ARG A 82 -7.25 14.50 -20.50
N LYS A 83 -6.22 13.68 -20.66
CA LYS A 83 -4.83 14.07 -20.40
C LYS A 83 -4.37 15.06 -21.47
N VAL A 84 -4.13 16.31 -21.09
CA VAL A 84 -3.82 17.44 -22.00
C VAL A 84 -2.80 17.12 -23.10
N LYS A 85 -1.72 16.40 -22.77
CA LYS A 85 -0.64 16.12 -23.73
C LYS A 85 -0.95 15.02 -24.73
N THR A 86 -1.76 14.04 -24.35
CA THR A 86 -1.95 12.81 -25.15
C THR A 86 -3.38 12.66 -25.65
N ASN A 87 -4.30 13.52 -25.20
CA ASN A 87 -5.74 13.43 -25.44
C ASN A 87 -6.38 12.09 -25.03
N ILE A 88 -5.69 11.32 -24.18
CA ILE A 88 -6.17 10.03 -23.68
C ILE A 88 -7.23 10.30 -22.60
N LEU A 89 -8.38 9.64 -22.71
CA LEU A 89 -9.42 9.64 -21.68
C LEU A 89 -8.87 9.12 -20.35
N GLN A 90 -9.06 9.88 -19.28
CA GLN A 90 -8.62 9.50 -17.94
C GLN A 90 -9.77 9.03 -17.08
N ASP A 91 -10.87 9.79 -17.09
CA ASP A 91 -12.09 9.46 -16.37
C ASP A 91 -13.30 10.19 -16.99
N ILE A 92 -14.49 9.76 -16.58
CA ILE A 92 -15.75 10.46 -16.86
C ILE A 92 -16.52 10.72 -15.58
N TYR A 93 -17.34 11.78 -15.60
CA TYR A 93 -18.29 12.10 -14.55
C TYR A 93 -19.70 12.15 -15.12
N TYR A 94 -20.66 11.46 -14.50
CA TYR A 94 -22.05 11.50 -14.96
C TYR A 94 -23.06 11.51 -13.81
N PRO A 95 -24.09 12.38 -13.87
CA PRO A 95 -25.17 12.40 -12.91
C PRO A 95 -26.09 11.19 -13.07
N VAL A 96 -26.63 10.75 -11.94
CA VAL A 96 -27.54 9.61 -11.86
C VAL A 96 -28.88 10.04 -11.27
N TYR A 97 -29.96 9.48 -11.79
CA TYR A 97 -31.33 9.80 -11.38
C TYR A 97 -32.13 8.54 -11.05
N PRO A 98 -33.21 8.65 -10.25
CA PRO A 98 -34.13 7.54 -10.01
C PRO A 98 -34.80 7.04 -11.29
N SER A 99 -34.97 5.73 -11.42
CA SER A 99 -35.68 5.10 -12.55
C SER A 99 -37.11 5.61 -12.72
N SER A 100 -37.76 6.03 -11.64
CA SER A 100 -39.09 6.66 -11.68
C SER A 100 -39.11 7.96 -12.51
N VAL A 101 -37.95 8.59 -12.73
CA VAL A 101 -37.79 9.79 -13.56
C VAL A 101 -37.77 9.46 -15.05
N LYS A 102 -37.41 8.23 -15.48
CA LYS A 102 -37.48 7.81 -16.89
C LYS A 102 -38.87 8.01 -17.50
N ALA A 103 -39.94 7.90 -16.70
CA ALA A 103 -41.30 8.11 -17.18
C ALA A 103 -41.65 9.58 -17.49
N LYS A 104 -40.86 10.54 -16.98
CA LYS A 104 -41.07 11.99 -17.17
C LYS A 104 -40.12 12.61 -18.20
N LEU A 105 -38.97 11.98 -18.42
CA LEU A 105 -38.08 12.29 -19.54
C LEU A 105 -38.62 11.51 -20.74
N ASN A 106 -39.38 12.17 -21.61
CA ASN A 106 -40.00 11.54 -22.79
C ASN A 106 -38.90 11.16 -23.81
N LEU A 107 -38.16 10.08 -23.53
CA LEU A 107 -36.98 9.61 -24.28
C LEU A 107 -37.36 8.90 -25.59
N THR A 108 -38.65 8.78 -25.93
CA THR A 108 -39.18 8.15 -27.15
C THR A 108 -38.79 8.86 -28.44
N ASN A 109 -38.27 10.09 -28.38
CA ASN A 109 -37.76 10.83 -29.54
C ASN A 109 -36.23 10.76 -29.72
N LEU A 110 -35.50 9.93 -28.97
CA LEU A 110 -34.04 9.85 -29.12
C LEU A 110 -33.59 9.13 -30.40
N ASP A 111 -34.34 8.14 -30.87
CA ASP A 111 -33.97 7.36 -32.07
C ASP A 111 -34.02 8.22 -33.35
N SER A 112 -34.93 9.19 -33.42
CA SER A 112 -35.01 10.16 -34.51
C SER A 112 -33.89 11.22 -34.45
N ILE A 113 -33.40 11.55 -33.26
CA ILE A 113 -32.26 12.46 -33.05
C ILE A 113 -30.94 11.74 -33.37
N GLN A 114 -30.79 10.46 -33.00
CA GLN A 114 -29.61 9.66 -33.36
C GLN A 114 -29.49 9.41 -34.88
N GLN A 115 -30.60 9.28 -35.59
CA GLN A 115 -30.58 9.21 -37.07
C GLN A 115 -30.18 10.54 -37.72
N ALA A 116 -30.49 11.68 -37.10
CA ALA A 116 -30.04 13.00 -37.58
C ALA A 116 -28.53 13.21 -37.35
N LEU A 117 -27.99 12.70 -36.24
CA LEU A 117 -26.58 12.85 -35.84
C LEU A 117 -25.61 11.93 -36.62
N LYS A 118 -26.06 10.80 -37.17
CA LYS A 118 -25.22 9.91 -37.98
C LYS A 118 -24.81 10.49 -39.34
N LYS A 119 -25.32 11.66 -39.73
CA LYS A 119 -25.14 12.21 -41.08
C LYS A 119 -23.98 13.19 -41.23
N ASP A 120 -23.44 13.73 -40.13
CA ASP A 120 -22.26 14.61 -40.15
C ASP A 120 -21.13 14.03 -39.30
N SER A 121 -20.29 13.23 -39.97
CA SER A 121 -19.03 12.75 -39.42
C SER A 121 -17.99 13.87 -39.47
N LEU A 122 -17.70 14.54 -38.35
CA LEU A 122 -16.47 15.32 -38.16
C LEU A 122 -16.20 15.50 -36.67
N ALA A 123 -14.98 15.12 -36.26
CA ALA A 123 -14.46 15.24 -34.90
C ALA A 123 -14.65 16.67 -34.36
N PHE A 124 -15.49 16.81 -33.34
CA PHE A 124 -15.90 18.11 -32.84
C PHE A 124 -15.18 18.47 -31.53
N SER A 125 -14.17 19.32 -31.68
CA SER A 125 -13.82 20.32 -30.68
C SER A 125 -15.01 21.26 -30.53
N VAL A 126 -15.51 21.39 -29.30
CA VAL A 126 -16.52 22.36 -28.83
C VAL A 126 -16.61 23.60 -29.72
N THR A 127 -17.71 23.74 -30.48
CA THR A 127 -18.66 24.87 -30.43
C THR A 127 -19.68 24.77 -31.58
N ASN A 128 -20.95 24.69 -31.20
CA ASN A 128 -22.19 24.97 -31.94
C ASN A 128 -23.09 23.76 -32.26
N ASP A 129 -24.24 23.85 -31.58
CA ASP A 129 -25.53 23.17 -31.78
C ASP A 129 -25.66 21.72 -31.29
N MET A 130 -25.58 21.58 -29.96
CA MET A 130 -26.17 20.43 -29.23
C MET A 130 -27.65 20.69 -28.90
N SER A 131 -28.51 19.72 -29.20
CA SER A 131 -29.90 19.71 -28.74
C SER A 131 -29.98 19.29 -27.26
N ILE A 132 -30.28 20.26 -26.41
CA ILE A 132 -30.57 20.11 -24.98
C ILE A 132 -31.79 19.20 -24.79
N ILE A 133 -31.68 18.21 -23.90
CA ILE A 133 -32.85 17.50 -23.35
C ILE A 133 -33.65 18.54 -22.55
N GLN A 134 -34.66 19.15 -23.18
CA GLN A 134 -35.50 20.20 -22.60
C GLN A 134 -36.43 19.64 -21.50
N ASN A 135 -35.88 19.27 -20.33
CA ASN A 135 -36.54 19.35 -19.01
C ASN A 135 -35.69 18.88 -17.81
N THR A 136 -34.37 18.66 -17.94
CA THR A 136 -33.53 18.32 -16.78
C THR A 136 -33.47 19.44 -15.74
N ASN A 137 -33.76 20.69 -16.12
CA ASN A 137 -33.82 21.86 -15.23
C ASN A 137 -34.78 21.69 -14.02
N LYS A 138 -35.62 20.66 -13.99
CA LYS A 138 -36.53 20.39 -12.85
C LYS A 138 -36.05 19.29 -11.92
N ILE A 139 -35.05 18.49 -12.31
CA ILE A 139 -34.60 17.34 -11.53
C ILE A 139 -33.16 17.60 -11.10
N GLU A 140 -32.96 17.69 -9.79
CA GLU A 140 -31.66 17.88 -9.17
C GLU A 140 -30.96 16.51 -9.02
N ALA A 141 -29.79 16.35 -9.61
CA ALA A 141 -28.95 15.18 -9.41
C ALA A 141 -28.30 15.23 -8.03
N ARG A 142 -28.59 14.22 -7.20
CA ARG A 142 -28.04 14.07 -5.86
C ARG A 142 -26.91 13.03 -5.79
N LEU A 143 -26.65 12.34 -6.91
CA LEU A 143 -25.58 11.36 -7.06
C LEU A 143 -24.85 11.60 -8.38
N VAL A 144 -23.51 11.63 -8.33
CA VAL A 144 -22.63 11.67 -9.49
C VAL A 144 -21.66 10.48 -9.42
N ILE A 145 -21.46 9.82 -10.54
CA ILE A 145 -20.48 8.73 -10.66
C ILE A 145 -19.21 9.27 -11.29
N HIS A 146 -18.07 8.97 -10.66
CA HIS A 146 -16.73 9.16 -11.20
C HIS A 146 -16.22 7.80 -11.67
N ASP A 147 -16.02 7.63 -12.98
CA ASP A 147 -15.60 6.37 -13.56
C ASP A 147 -14.20 6.51 -14.17
N THR A 148 -13.22 5.89 -13.52
CA THR A 148 -11.79 5.92 -13.87
C THR A 148 -11.38 4.78 -14.80
N HIS A 149 -12.29 3.84 -15.08
CA HIS A 149 -12.00 2.60 -15.81
C HIS A 149 -12.54 2.62 -17.25
N VAL A 150 -13.24 3.69 -17.63
CA VAL A 150 -13.74 3.87 -18.98
C VAL A 150 -12.61 4.20 -19.96
N THR A 151 -12.66 3.63 -21.15
CA THR A 151 -11.77 3.91 -22.27
C THR A 151 -12.53 4.54 -23.43
N ASP A 152 -11.82 5.17 -24.38
CA ASP A 152 -12.43 5.76 -25.57
C ASP A 152 -13.31 4.74 -26.34
N LYS A 153 -12.88 3.47 -26.39
CA LYS A 153 -13.62 2.39 -27.05
C LYS A 153 -14.94 2.07 -26.37
N ASP A 154 -15.02 2.28 -25.06
CA ASP A 154 -16.23 2.04 -24.30
C ASP A 154 -17.27 3.11 -24.63
N LEU A 155 -16.87 4.38 -24.71
CA LEU A 155 -17.76 5.52 -25.02
C LEU A 155 -18.33 5.50 -26.44
N ASP A 156 -17.59 4.98 -27.42
CA ASP A 156 -18.06 4.81 -28.81
C ASP A 156 -19.21 3.79 -28.93
N SER A 157 -19.38 2.96 -27.89
CA SER A 157 -20.37 1.90 -27.84
C SER A 157 -21.61 2.30 -27.06
N ALA A 158 -22.60 1.40 -27.00
CA ALA A 158 -23.79 1.51 -26.18
C ALA A 158 -23.45 1.42 -24.66
N TYR A 159 -22.43 2.13 -24.17
CA TYR A 159 -21.88 2.00 -22.81
C TYR A 159 -22.94 2.02 -21.71
N PHE A 160 -23.71 3.10 -21.67
CA PHE A 160 -24.81 3.29 -20.71
C PHE A 160 -26.04 2.41 -21.01
N SER A 161 -26.10 1.84 -22.21
CA SER A 161 -27.20 0.99 -22.68
C SER A 161 -26.83 -0.50 -22.68
N SER A 162 -25.62 -0.86 -22.26
CA SER A 162 -25.17 -2.24 -22.17
C SER A 162 -25.99 -2.98 -21.12
N SER A 163 -26.35 -4.24 -21.38
CA SER A 163 -27.02 -5.08 -20.39
C SER A 163 -26.19 -5.30 -19.13
N ASP A 164 -24.87 -5.17 -19.26
CA ASP A 164 -23.91 -5.36 -18.19
C ASP A 164 -23.60 -4.04 -17.46
N PHE A 165 -24.21 -2.93 -17.88
CA PHE A 165 -24.04 -1.64 -17.23
C PHE A 165 -24.70 -1.66 -15.85
N THR A 166 -23.86 -1.69 -14.81
CA THR A 166 -24.27 -1.54 -13.41
C THR A 166 -23.68 -0.28 -12.81
N ILE A 167 -24.47 0.38 -11.96
CA ILE A 167 -24.00 1.51 -11.16
C ILE A 167 -23.54 0.95 -9.83
N GLU A 168 -22.29 0.50 -9.81
CA GLU A 168 -21.59 0.02 -8.62
C GLU A 168 -20.31 0.82 -8.42
N GLY A 169 -19.98 1.11 -7.17
CA GLY A 169 -18.79 1.90 -6.88
C GLY A 169 -18.47 2.03 -5.40
N GLN A 170 -17.32 2.61 -5.16
CA GLN A 170 -16.81 2.92 -3.83
C GLN A 170 -17.31 4.30 -3.39
N TYR A 171 -17.89 4.36 -2.19
CA TYR A 171 -18.13 5.58 -1.44
C TYR A 171 -16.98 5.79 -0.45
N ASP A 172 -16.21 6.87 -0.60
CA ASP A 172 -15.07 7.21 0.25
C ASP A 172 -15.21 8.58 0.94
N GLY A 173 -16.39 9.20 0.85
CA GLY A 173 -16.65 10.53 1.39
C GLY A 173 -16.06 11.69 0.58
N THR A 174 -15.43 11.42 -0.57
CA THR A 174 -14.94 12.50 -1.42
C THR A 174 -16.11 13.31 -2.00
N THR A 175 -15.93 14.63 -2.03
CA THR A 175 -16.92 15.55 -2.58
C THR A 175 -16.67 15.77 -4.07
N LEU A 176 -17.73 16.10 -4.80
CA LEU A 176 -17.63 16.41 -6.23
C LEU A 176 -16.73 17.63 -6.44
N PRO A 177 -15.68 17.56 -7.27
CA PRO A 177 -14.82 18.71 -7.52
C PRO A 177 -15.58 19.92 -8.07
N ASN A 178 -15.28 21.12 -7.57
CA ASN A 178 -16.00 22.35 -7.95
C ASN A 178 -15.96 22.65 -9.45
N ASN A 179 -14.85 22.32 -10.14
CA ASN A 179 -14.74 22.47 -11.58
C ASN A 179 -15.70 21.55 -12.33
N ILE A 180 -15.86 20.29 -11.89
CA ILE A 180 -16.80 19.34 -12.48
C ILE A 180 -18.23 19.77 -12.20
N LYS A 181 -18.55 20.19 -10.97
CA LYS A 181 -19.86 20.72 -10.62
C LYS A 181 -20.24 21.92 -11.47
N ARG A 182 -19.30 22.85 -11.72
CA ARG A 182 -19.52 24.02 -12.58
C ARG A 182 -19.81 23.60 -14.01
N LEU A 183 -18.99 22.72 -14.59
CA LEU A 183 -19.19 22.23 -15.95
C LEU A 183 -20.56 21.54 -16.13
N LEU A 184 -21.01 20.74 -15.16
CA LEU A 184 -22.36 20.14 -15.20
C LEU A 184 -23.44 21.22 -15.15
N THR A 185 -23.26 22.23 -14.29
CA THR A 185 -24.22 23.33 -14.13
C THR A 185 -24.29 24.23 -15.36
N ASP A 186 -23.14 24.48 -16.01
CA ASP A 186 -23.03 25.25 -17.25
C ASP A 186 -23.82 24.58 -18.39
N GLU A 187 -23.90 23.24 -18.39
CA GLU A 187 -24.74 22.43 -19.29
C GLU A 187 -26.21 22.30 -18.79
N ASN A 188 -26.66 23.18 -17.91
CA ASN A 188 -28.01 23.21 -17.31
C ASN A 188 -28.39 21.96 -16.49
N ILE A 189 -27.41 21.15 -16.07
CA ILE A 189 -27.65 20.01 -15.17
C ILE A 189 -27.64 20.53 -13.74
N LYS A 190 -28.78 20.49 -13.05
CA LYS A 190 -28.87 20.86 -11.64
C LYS A 190 -28.20 19.80 -10.78
N ILE A 191 -27.11 20.13 -10.12
CA ILE A 191 -26.41 19.26 -9.16
C ILE A 191 -26.66 19.77 -7.75
N SER A 192 -27.01 18.85 -6.84
CA SER A 192 -27.20 19.20 -5.44
C SER A 192 -25.93 19.69 -4.77
N ASP A 193 -26.05 20.61 -3.82
CA ASP A 193 -24.92 21.07 -3.02
C ASP A 193 -24.30 19.94 -2.19
N ASN A 194 -25.11 18.97 -1.80
CA ASN A 194 -24.70 17.78 -1.06
C ASN A 194 -24.71 16.53 -1.95
N ALA A 195 -24.43 16.69 -3.25
CA ALA A 195 -24.36 15.55 -4.16
C ALA A 195 -23.28 14.56 -3.69
N LEU A 196 -23.67 13.30 -3.56
CA LEU A 196 -22.74 12.21 -3.26
C LEU A 196 -21.95 11.87 -4.52
N MET A 197 -20.69 11.44 -4.32
CA MET A 197 -19.85 10.93 -5.40
C MET A 197 -19.52 9.45 -5.13
N LEU A 198 -19.63 8.63 -6.17
CA LEU A 198 -19.19 7.23 -6.14
C LEU A 198 -18.13 6.99 -7.20
N LYS A 199 -17.07 6.28 -6.82
CA LYS A 199 -16.00 5.87 -7.73
C LYS A 199 -16.31 4.51 -8.32
N ARG A 200 -16.68 4.45 -9.60
CA ARG A 200 -17.03 3.21 -10.28
C ARG A 200 -15.79 2.42 -10.70
N GLY A 201 -15.89 1.10 -10.60
CA GLY A 201 -14.85 0.16 -11.00
C GLY A 201 -13.72 -0.03 -9.98
N GLU A 202 -13.65 0.82 -8.94
CA GLU A 202 -12.70 0.63 -7.83
C GLU A 202 -13.04 -0.64 -7.06
N LYS A 203 -12.17 -1.65 -7.18
CA LYS A 203 -12.25 -2.88 -6.38
C LYS A 203 -11.60 -2.64 -5.02
N GLY A 204 -12.18 -3.19 -3.97
CA GLY A 204 -11.53 -3.20 -2.66
C GLY A 204 -10.23 -3.97 -2.67
N MET A 205 -9.34 -3.62 -1.75
CA MET A 205 -8.17 -4.45 -1.46
C MET A 205 -8.65 -5.85 -1.09
N SER A 206 -8.00 -6.88 -1.65
CA SER A 206 -8.25 -8.26 -1.23
C SER A 206 -7.99 -8.43 0.27
N THR A 207 -8.61 -9.42 0.89
CA THR A 207 -8.45 -9.70 2.33
C THR A 207 -6.99 -9.84 2.74
N SER A 208 -6.19 -10.55 1.93
CA SER A 208 -4.75 -10.72 2.16
C SER A 208 -4.00 -9.38 2.10
N THR A 209 -4.30 -8.55 1.10
CA THR A 209 -3.70 -7.22 0.95
C THR A 209 -4.07 -6.31 2.11
N ALA A 210 -5.34 -6.27 2.50
CA ALA A 210 -5.80 -5.46 3.64
C ALA A 210 -5.11 -5.87 4.95
N ILE A 211 -5.03 -7.18 5.23
CA ILE A 211 -4.30 -7.70 6.41
C ILE A 211 -2.81 -7.30 6.35
N ALA A 212 -2.17 -7.43 5.19
CA ALA A 212 -0.76 -7.07 5.02
C ALA A 212 -0.52 -5.57 5.27
N VAL A 213 -1.39 -4.70 4.76
CA VAL A 213 -1.34 -3.25 5.02
C VAL A 213 -1.54 -2.95 6.50
N ILE A 214 -2.50 -3.60 7.16
CA ILE A 214 -2.73 -3.43 8.61
C ILE A 214 -1.49 -3.82 9.41
N ILE A 215 -0.91 -4.99 9.16
CA ILE A 215 0.29 -5.47 9.86
C ILE A 215 1.47 -4.54 9.59
N GLY A 216 1.73 -4.21 8.31
CA GLY A 216 2.83 -3.34 7.92
C GLY A 216 2.73 -1.94 8.54
N ALA A 217 1.55 -1.32 8.47
CA ALA A 217 1.29 -0.02 9.06
C ALA A 217 1.36 -0.07 10.59
N PHE A 218 0.84 -1.11 11.23
CA PHE A 218 0.92 -1.30 12.68
C PHE A 218 2.38 -1.41 13.15
N LEU A 219 3.18 -2.25 12.50
CA LEU A 219 4.61 -2.39 12.80
C LEU A 219 5.36 -1.07 12.60
N MET A 220 5.09 -0.35 11.50
CA MET A 220 5.65 0.97 11.25
C MET A 220 5.29 1.98 12.35
N GLY A 221 4.02 2.01 12.75
CA GLY A 221 3.52 2.87 13.82
C GLY A 221 4.19 2.56 15.17
N VAL A 222 4.27 1.29 15.54
CA VAL A 222 4.99 0.82 16.74
C VAL A 222 6.46 1.25 16.68
N LEU A 223 7.16 1.00 15.57
CA LEU A 223 8.56 1.42 15.42
C LEU A 223 8.72 2.94 15.60
N CYS A 224 7.82 3.75 15.01
CA CYS A 224 7.85 5.20 15.20
C CYS A 224 7.63 5.59 16.67
N ILE A 225 6.69 4.95 17.37
CA ILE A 225 6.46 5.17 18.81
C ILE A 225 7.70 4.79 19.62
N LEU A 226 8.29 3.62 19.35
CA LEU A 226 9.49 3.16 20.05
C LEU A 226 10.67 4.11 19.86
N THR A 227 10.77 4.79 18.71
CA THR A 227 11.82 5.82 18.52
C THR A 227 11.63 7.04 19.40
N LEU A 228 10.40 7.36 19.85
CA LEU A 228 10.12 8.46 20.79
C LEU A 228 10.60 8.14 22.21
N ILE A 229 10.75 6.86 22.54
CA ILE A 229 11.22 6.43 23.86
C ILE A 229 12.75 6.59 23.91
N PRO A 230 13.30 7.25 24.94
CA PRO A 230 14.74 7.29 25.17
C PRO A 230 15.32 5.86 25.17
N SER A 231 16.42 5.65 24.45
CA SER A 231 16.97 4.32 24.25
C SER A 231 17.27 3.60 25.56
N ASN A 232 17.73 4.32 26.59
CA ASN A 232 18.00 3.79 27.94
C ASN A 232 16.73 3.23 28.62
N THR A 233 15.59 3.89 28.44
CA THR A 233 14.29 3.37 28.93
C THR A 233 13.91 2.10 28.19
N LEU A 234 14.09 2.07 26.86
CA LEU A 234 13.79 0.89 26.05
C LEU A 234 14.69 -0.31 26.42
N ALA A 235 15.98 -0.07 26.67
CA ALA A 235 16.91 -1.10 27.09
C ALA A 235 16.54 -1.69 28.46
N ARG A 236 16.22 -0.83 29.44
CA ARG A 236 15.73 -1.29 30.76
C ARG A 236 14.45 -2.11 30.65
N PHE A 237 13.50 -1.67 29.82
CA PHE A 237 12.27 -2.41 29.56
C PHE A 237 12.55 -3.81 28.97
N ALA A 238 13.53 -3.92 28.08
CA ALA A 238 13.96 -5.19 27.51
C ALA A 238 14.83 -6.05 28.46
N GLY A 239 14.97 -5.66 29.74
CA GLY A 239 15.72 -6.41 30.75
C GLY A 239 17.23 -6.15 30.73
N PHE A 240 17.69 -5.14 29.98
CA PHE A 240 19.09 -4.72 30.01
C PHE A 240 19.29 -3.75 31.19
N ASN A 241 19.96 -4.22 32.24
CA ASN A 241 20.19 -3.46 33.47
C ASN A 241 21.36 -2.45 33.37
N GLY A 242 22.03 -2.35 32.22
CA GLY A 242 23.13 -1.40 31.98
C GLY A 242 22.70 -0.13 31.25
N THR A 243 23.46 0.94 31.41
CA THR A 243 23.35 2.16 30.59
C THR A 243 23.81 1.87 29.15
N TRP A 244 23.29 2.58 28.14
CA TRP A 244 23.78 2.43 26.76
C TRP A 244 25.28 2.73 26.63
N GLU A 245 25.82 3.58 27.51
CA GLU A 245 27.26 3.84 27.62
C GLU A 245 28.02 2.64 28.17
N GLU A 246 27.48 1.88 29.13
CA GLU A 246 28.07 0.59 29.53
C GLU A 246 28.02 -0.44 28.40
N TYR A 247 27.03 -0.40 27.49
CA TYR A 247 26.99 -1.26 26.31
C TYR A 247 27.91 -0.82 25.18
N SER A 248 28.06 0.49 24.93
CA SER A 248 29.03 1.00 23.95
C SER A 248 30.46 0.84 24.47
N GLN A 249 30.68 1.00 25.76
CA GLN A 249 31.94 0.66 26.42
C GLN A 249 32.15 -0.85 26.50
N ALA A 250 31.11 -1.67 26.71
CA ALA A 250 31.21 -3.12 26.55
C ALA A 250 31.56 -3.49 25.10
N THR A 251 31.07 -2.75 24.09
CA THR A 251 31.51 -2.90 22.68
C THR A 251 32.99 -2.54 22.51
N THR A 252 33.51 -1.64 23.33
CA THR A 252 34.96 -1.32 23.41
C THR A 252 35.74 -2.41 24.19
N VAL A 253 35.08 -3.11 25.13
CA VAL A 253 35.62 -4.22 25.94
C VAL A 253 35.41 -5.60 25.28
N ILE A 254 34.62 -5.74 24.21
CA ILE A 254 34.72 -6.86 23.24
C ILE A 254 35.96 -6.61 22.35
N THR A 255 37.08 -6.23 22.95
CA THR A 255 38.42 -6.36 22.37
C THR A 255 38.98 -7.76 22.59
N THR A 256 38.28 -8.62 23.34
CA THR A 256 38.50 -10.07 23.30
C THR A 256 37.40 -10.73 22.49
N LEU A 257 37.24 -10.35 21.22
CA LEU A 257 36.90 -11.36 20.22
C LEU A 257 37.79 -12.58 20.51
N PRO A 258 37.28 -13.82 20.51
CA PRO A 258 38.15 -14.99 20.66
C PRO A 258 39.32 -14.79 19.71
N THR A 259 40.55 -14.83 20.24
CA THR A 259 41.75 -14.07 19.82
C THR A 259 42.17 -14.19 18.33
N ASN A 260 41.43 -14.95 17.54
CA ASN A 260 41.65 -15.24 16.12
C ASN A 260 40.41 -14.93 15.23
N THR A 261 39.43 -14.14 15.68
CA THR A 261 38.20 -13.90 14.91
C THR A 261 38.23 -12.58 14.14
N THR A 262 38.49 -12.65 12.82
CA THR A 262 38.41 -11.48 11.93
C THR A 262 36.97 -11.15 11.58
N VAL A 263 36.54 -9.92 11.86
CA VAL A 263 35.20 -9.42 11.51
C VAL A 263 35.05 -9.36 9.99
N ALA A 264 33.98 -9.94 9.45
CA ALA A 264 33.79 -9.95 8.01
C ALA A 264 33.46 -8.55 7.46
N PRO A 265 34.13 -8.09 6.38
CA PRO A 265 33.87 -6.78 5.77
C PRO A 265 32.41 -6.62 5.32
N PHE A 266 31.87 -5.42 5.46
CA PHE A 266 30.47 -5.12 5.11
C PHE A 266 30.13 -5.47 3.66
N ALA A 267 31.00 -5.13 2.70
CA ALA A 267 30.81 -5.47 1.28
C ALA A 267 30.66 -6.98 1.05
N LYS A 268 31.46 -7.80 1.75
CA LYS A 268 31.39 -9.26 1.66
C LYS A 268 30.07 -9.79 2.22
N ARG A 269 29.54 -9.16 3.29
CA ARG A 269 28.22 -9.50 3.85
C ARG A 269 27.08 -9.16 2.89
N ILE A 270 27.15 -8.01 2.20
CA ILE A 270 26.21 -7.64 1.14
C ILE A 270 26.25 -8.69 0.02
N MET A 271 27.44 -9.05 -0.45
CA MET A 271 27.58 -10.04 -1.52
C MET A 271 27.02 -11.41 -1.12
N ALA A 272 27.23 -11.86 0.13
CA ALA A 272 26.61 -13.09 0.63
C ALA A 272 25.08 -13.00 0.58
N TYR A 273 24.53 -11.86 1.02
CA TYR A 273 23.09 -11.61 1.01
C TYR A 273 22.51 -11.60 -0.42
N ILE A 274 23.21 -11.00 -1.39
CA ILE A 274 22.81 -11.01 -2.81
C ILE A 274 22.74 -12.44 -3.35
N ILE A 275 23.75 -13.28 -3.05
CA ILE A 275 23.77 -14.69 -3.48
C ILE A 275 22.59 -15.45 -2.87
N ASP A 276 22.37 -15.30 -1.57
CA ASP A 276 21.25 -15.94 -0.88
C ASP A 276 19.90 -15.48 -1.48
N TYR A 277 19.75 -14.19 -1.76
CA TYR A 277 18.52 -13.63 -2.32
C TYR A 277 18.27 -14.09 -3.76
N ALA A 278 19.32 -14.24 -4.58
CA ALA A 278 19.20 -14.80 -5.92
C ALA A 278 18.66 -16.24 -5.87
N ILE A 279 19.13 -17.07 -4.92
CA ILE A 279 18.63 -18.43 -4.71
C ILE A 279 17.15 -18.40 -4.31
N ILE A 280 16.79 -17.55 -3.34
CA ILE A 280 15.40 -17.40 -2.88
C ILE A 280 14.50 -16.95 -4.03
N LEU A 281 14.93 -16.01 -4.87
CA LEU A 281 14.16 -15.56 -6.04
C LEU A 281 13.93 -16.71 -7.02
N VAL A 282 14.97 -17.48 -7.36
CA VAL A 282 14.80 -18.66 -8.24
C VAL A 282 13.78 -19.62 -7.67
N ILE A 283 13.83 -19.93 -6.37
CA ILE A 283 12.86 -20.82 -5.72
C ILE A 283 11.46 -20.20 -5.78
N THR A 284 11.31 -18.93 -5.39
CA THR A 284 10.02 -18.23 -5.35
C THR A 284 9.33 -18.24 -6.72
N TYR A 285 10.08 -17.91 -7.79
CA TYR A 285 9.55 -17.91 -9.16
C TYR A 285 9.34 -19.30 -9.77
N SER A 286 9.93 -20.35 -9.18
CA SER A 286 9.70 -21.74 -9.63
C SER A 286 8.45 -22.36 -9.00
N LEU A 287 7.90 -21.74 -7.95
CA LEU A 287 6.71 -22.24 -7.28
C LEU A 287 5.44 -21.77 -8.03
N PRO A 288 4.40 -22.61 -8.15
CA PRO A 288 3.14 -22.25 -8.79
C PRO A 288 2.28 -21.41 -7.83
N ILE A 289 2.76 -20.22 -7.49
CA ILE A 289 2.09 -19.27 -6.59
C ILE A 289 1.48 -18.16 -7.43
N GLU A 290 0.23 -17.83 -7.16
CA GLU A 290 -0.46 -16.70 -7.79
C GLU A 290 0.28 -15.38 -7.50
N LYS A 291 0.25 -14.45 -8.47
CA LYS A 291 1.01 -13.19 -8.37
C LYS A 291 0.67 -12.39 -7.11
N GLU A 292 -0.58 -12.49 -6.65
CA GLU A 292 -1.11 -11.77 -5.49
C GLU A 292 -0.49 -12.27 -4.17
N ASP A 293 -0.14 -13.56 -4.09
CA ASP A 293 0.44 -14.18 -2.90
C ASP A 293 1.98 -14.21 -2.93
N MET A 294 2.59 -13.85 -4.06
CA MET A 294 4.02 -13.96 -4.29
C MET A 294 4.85 -13.17 -3.26
N TYR A 295 4.35 -12.02 -2.79
CA TYR A 295 5.05 -11.21 -1.77
C TYR A 295 5.05 -11.89 -0.39
N LEU A 296 3.90 -12.39 0.06
CA LEU A 296 3.77 -13.06 1.35
C LEU A 296 4.56 -14.36 1.36
N ALA A 297 4.41 -15.16 0.30
CA ALA A 297 5.15 -16.40 0.13
C ALA A 297 6.65 -16.16 0.04
N GLY A 298 7.08 -15.12 -0.70
CA GLY A 298 8.48 -14.71 -0.76
C GLY A 298 9.04 -14.33 0.61
N THR A 299 8.29 -13.56 1.41
CA THR A 299 8.69 -13.17 2.77
C THR A 299 8.82 -14.38 3.70
N LEU A 300 7.85 -15.30 3.66
CA LEU A 300 7.88 -16.54 4.43
C LEU A 300 9.06 -17.43 3.99
N LEU A 301 9.30 -17.54 2.69
CA LEU A 301 10.40 -18.32 2.14
C LEU A 301 11.76 -17.76 2.55
N VAL A 302 11.93 -16.43 2.59
CA VAL A 302 13.13 -15.78 3.12
C VAL A 302 13.38 -16.18 4.57
N PHE A 303 12.34 -16.14 5.42
CA PHE A 303 12.45 -16.55 6.82
C PHE A 303 12.81 -18.03 6.96
N LEU A 304 12.10 -18.91 6.24
CA LEU A 304 12.34 -20.35 6.26
C LEU A 304 13.73 -20.70 5.76
N TYR A 305 14.17 -20.11 4.66
CA TYR A 305 15.50 -20.32 4.08
C TYR A 305 16.61 -19.97 5.07
N PHE A 306 16.57 -18.78 5.66
CA PHE A 306 17.62 -18.35 6.58
C PHE A 306 17.58 -19.10 7.90
N THR A 307 16.40 -19.44 8.41
CA THR A 307 16.27 -20.26 9.63
C THR A 307 16.80 -21.67 9.39
N ALA A 308 16.38 -22.32 8.30
CA ALA A 308 16.83 -23.67 7.96
C ALA A 308 18.34 -23.73 7.73
N THR A 309 18.90 -22.76 7.01
CA THR A 309 20.36 -22.70 6.77
C THR A 309 21.14 -22.37 8.04
N ASP A 310 20.70 -21.42 8.86
CA ASP A 310 21.38 -21.12 10.14
C ASP A 310 21.34 -22.33 11.09
N ILE A 311 20.26 -23.13 11.13
CA ILE A 311 20.20 -24.36 11.94
C ILE A 311 21.08 -25.46 11.33
N ALA A 312 20.85 -25.82 10.06
CA ALA A 312 21.49 -26.96 9.43
C ALA A 312 22.99 -26.75 9.20
N LEU A 313 23.42 -25.51 8.97
CA LEU A 313 24.78 -25.14 8.62
C LEU A 313 25.47 -24.32 9.72
N LYS A 314 24.93 -24.37 10.95
CA LYS A 314 25.51 -23.78 12.16
C LYS A 314 25.87 -22.29 11.99
N GLY A 315 24.89 -21.50 11.58
CA GLY A 315 25.01 -20.05 11.39
C GLY A 315 25.60 -19.63 10.04
N SER A 316 25.57 -20.50 9.04
CA SER A 316 26.00 -20.16 7.67
C SER A 316 24.83 -20.28 6.69
N SER A 317 24.67 -19.28 5.82
CA SER A 317 23.86 -19.43 4.61
C SER A 317 24.75 -19.83 3.43
N ILE A 318 24.16 -20.20 2.29
CA ILE A 318 24.93 -20.64 1.11
C ILE A 318 25.86 -19.51 0.63
N GLY A 319 25.36 -18.29 0.51
CA GLY A 319 26.15 -17.11 0.16
C GLY A 319 27.29 -16.84 1.15
N LYS A 320 27.05 -17.03 2.46
CA LYS A 320 28.11 -16.94 3.47
C LYS A 320 29.15 -18.04 3.30
N MET A 321 28.75 -19.27 2.98
CA MET A 321 29.70 -20.37 2.70
C MET A 321 30.59 -20.05 1.51
N VAL A 322 30.00 -19.59 0.40
CA VAL A 322 30.73 -19.19 -0.81
C VAL A 322 31.78 -18.12 -0.49
N LEU A 323 31.43 -17.17 0.36
CA LEU A 323 32.33 -16.08 0.75
C LEU A 323 33.15 -16.38 2.02
N LYS A 324 33.20 -17.63 2.49
CA LYS A 324 33.95 -18.04 3.69
C LYS A 324 33.63 -17.15 4.91
N GLN A 325 32.34 -16.90 5.14
CA GLN A 325 31.82 -16.20 6.30
C GLN A 325 31.01 -17.16 7.16
N LYS A 326 30.91 -16.86 8.46
CA LYS A 326 29.98 -17.55 9.37
C LYS A 326 29.44 -16.58 10.41
N VAL A 327 28.24 -16.85 10.89
CA VAL A 327 27.74 -16.22 12.12
C VAL A 327 28.37 -16.93 13.31
N SER A 328 28.78 -16.20 14.32
CA SER A 328 29.33 -16.73 15.56
C SER A 328 28.71 -15.98 16.73
N ALA A 329 28.37 -16.70 17.79
CA ALA A 329 27.89 -16.08 19.02
C ALA A 329 29.06 -15.40 19.76
N LEU A 330 28.77 -14.31 20.45
CA LEU A 330 29.78 -13.57 21.22
C LEU A 330 30.11 -14.26 22.55
N ASP A 331 29.12 -14.92 23.17
CA ASP A 331 29.20 -15.44 24.54
C ASP A 331 29.33 -16.99 24.59
N GLY A 332 29.70 -17.66 23.50
CA GLY A 332 29.89 -19.12 23.45
C GLY A 332 29.13 -19.84 22.34
N ASP A 333 28.39 -20.89 22.69
CA ASP A 333 27.66 -21.71 21.71
C ASP A 333 26.38 -21.03 21.21
N PHE A 334 26.09 -21.24 19.93
CA PHE A 334 24.97 -20.61 19.25
C PHE A 334 23.65 -21.34 19.54
N SER A 335 22.84 -20.81 20.47
CA SER A 335 21.57 -21.44 20.87
C SER A 335 20.50 -21.38 19.78
N SER A 336 19.64 -22.39 19.70
CA SER A 336 18.47 -22.38 18.80
C SER A 336 17.54 -21.18 19.04
N LYS A 337 17.47 -20.68 20.28
CA LYS A 337 16.70 -19.47 20.61
C LYS A 337 17.27 -18.22 19.94
N ASP A 338 18.59 -18.07 19.96
CA ASP A 338 19.29 -16.95 19.35
C ASP A 338 19.12 -16.97 17.83
N ILE A 339 19.17 -18.17 17.22
CA ILE A 339 18.90 -18.35 15.78
C ILE A 339 17.50 -17.89 15.40
N ILE A 340 16.48 -18.26 16.20
CA ILE A 340 15.09 -17.86 15.93
C ILE A 340 14.92 -16.35 16.08
N ILE A 341 15.40 -15.77 17.19
CA ILE A 341 15.32 -14.31 17.43
C ILE A 341 16.03 -13.56 16.30
N ARG A 342 17.23 -14.00 15.93
CA ARG A 342 18.00 -13.43 14.83
C ARG A 342 17.21 -13.43 13.54
N ASN A 343 16.62 -14.56 13.16
CA ASN A 343 15.91 -14.68 11.89
C ASN A 343 14.58 -13.94 11.88
N VAL A 344 13.86 -13.85 13.00
CA VAL A 344 12.67 -12.99 13.13
C VAL A 344 13.06 -11.53 12.92
N VAL A 345 14.06 -11.03 13.64
CA VAL A 345 14.52 -9.63 13.53
C VAL A 345 15.08 -9.36 12.13
N LYS A 346 15.74 -10.35 11.51
CA LYS A 346 16.25 -10.24 10.15
C LYS A 346 15.13 -10.14 9.12
N THR A 347 14.08 -10.96 9.22
CA THR A 347 12.92 -10.87 8.33
C THR A 347 12.21 -9.54 8.48
N LEU A 348 12.03 -9.04 9.71
CA LEU A 348 11.52 -7.68 9.93
C LEU A 348 12.44 -6.61 9.35
N SER A 349 13.76 -6.77 9.47
CA SER A 349 14.74 -5.86 8.87
C SER A 349 14.69 -5.86 7.34
N ASN A 350 14.32 -6.97 6.71
CA ASN A 350 14.19 -7.04 5.25
C ASN A 350 13.01 -6.22 4.71
N MET A 351 11.99 -5.98 5.54
CA MET A 351 10.90 -5.05 5.20
C MET A 351 11.38 -3.59 5.16
N PHE A 352 12.53 -3.30 5.79
CA PHE A 352 13.12 -1.98 5.87
C PHE A 352 14.63 -2.02 5.55
N PRO A 353 15.01 -2.17 4.26
CA PRO A 353 16.41 -2.44 3.87
C PRO A 353 17.43 -1.41 4.38
N LEU A 354 17.01 -0.16 4.61
CA LEU A 354 17.88 0.89 5.16
C LEU A 354 18.38 0.57 6.58
N ILE A 355 17.66 -0.27 7.35
CA ILE A 355 18.07 -0.70 8.68
C ILE A 355 19.38 -1.49 8.63
N PHE A 356 19.69 -2.19 7.53
CA PHE A 356 20.97 -2.88 7.36
C PHE A 356 22.17 -1.93 7.34
N LEU A 357 21.99 -0.67 6.95
CA LEU A 357 23.06 0.33 6.97
C LEU A 357 23.53 0.67 8.37
N TYR A 358 22.76 0.32 9.41
CA TYR A 358 23.21 0.43 10.80
C TYR A 358 24.53 -0.30 11.05
N ALA A 359 24.80 -1.39 10.33
CA ALA A 359 26.08 -2.09 10.40
C ALA A 359 27.28 -1.18 10.11
N LEU A 360 27.14 -0.13 9.29
CA LEU A 360 28.23 0.81 9.05
C LEU A 360 28.57 1.68 10.26
N SER A 361 27.63 1.82 11.21
CA SER A 361 27.73 2.71 12.37
C SER A 361 28.48 2.11 13.56
N ASN A 362 28.90 0.84 13.50
CA ASN A 362 29.69 0.20 14.55
C ASN A 362 30.89 -0.57 13.97
N ASP A 363 31.92 -0.80 14.77
CA ASP A 363 33.18 -1.41 14.32
C ASP A 363 33.06 -2.91 14.07
N ALA A 364 32.23 -3.60 14.86
CA ALA A 364 31.90 -5.02 14.68
C ALA A 364 31.04 -5.30 13.41
N LYS A 365 30.62 -4.23 12.74
CA LYS A 365 29.68 -4.21 11.61
C LYS A 365 28.40 -5.00 11.88
N GLN A 366 27.98 -5.11 13.13
CA GLN A 366 26.78 -5.85 13.53
C GLN A 366 25.53 -5.14 13.01
N THR A 367 24.65 -5.92 12.39
CA THR A 367 23.30 -5.46 12.05
C THR A 367 22.38 -5.54 13.27
N ILE A 368 21.16 -5.00 13.18
CA ILE A 368 20.19 -5.05 14.30
C ILE A 368 19.85 -6.49 14.70
N HIS A 369 19.71 -7.41 13.74
CA HIS A 369 19.46 -8.82 14.05
C HIS A 369 20.67 -9.50 14.69
N ASP A 370 21.89 -9.08 14.34
CA ASP A 370 23.10 -9.60 14.98
C ASP A 370 23.19 -9.12 16.44
N LEU A 371 22.87 -7.84 16.71
CA LEU A 371 22.82 -7.30 18.07
C LEU A 371 21.74 -7.97 18.93
N ALA A 372 20.54 -8.15 18.39
CA ALA A 372 19.42 -8.77 19.10
C ALA A 372 19.74 -10.22 19.53
N ALA A 373 20.52 -10.94 18.73
CA ALA A 373 20.93 -12.32 18.99
C ALA A 373 22.35 -12.45 19.56
N LYS A 374 22.99 -11.34 19.96
CA LYS A 374 24.37 -11.32 20.48
C LYS A 374 25.36 -12.09 19.60
N THR A 375 25.31 -11.84 18.29
CA THR A 375 26.12 -12.53 17.28
C THR A 375 26.95 -11.58 16.47
N ILE A 376 27.95 -12.12 15.78
CA ILE A 376 28.78 -11.39 14.84
C ILE A 376 29.01 -12.24 13.59
N VAL A 377 29.13 -11.58 12.43
CA VAL A 377 29.56 -12.27 11.20
C VAL A 377 31.07 -12.17 11.09
N ALA A 378 31.74 -13.31 11.21
CA ALA A 378 33.18 -13.45 11.14
C ALA A 378 33.61 -14.08 9.81
N GLU A 379 34.84 -13.80 9.40
CA GLU A 379 35.50 -14.60 8.38
C GLU A 379 35.83 -15.97 8.95
N LYS A 380 35.61 -17.01 8.16
CA LYS A 380 36.08 -18.35 8.50
C LYS A 380 37.57 -18.34 8.20
N GLU A 381 38.42 -18.48 9.22
CA GLU A 381 39.86 -18.64 9.01
C GLU A 381 40.07 -19.72 7.96
N SER A 382 40.84 -19.37 6.93
CA SER A 382 41.28 -20.33 5.94
C SER A 382 42.26 -21.24 6.67
N ASN A 383 41.77 -22.34 7.25
CA ASN A 383 42.61 -23.50 7.49
C ASN A 383 43.20 -23.88 6.13
N ARG A 384 44.38 -23.35 5.81
CA ARG A 384 45.30 -23.96 4.85
C ARG A 384 45.68 -25.29 5.49
N ILE A 385 44.92 -26.33 5.15
CA ILE A 385 45.39 -27.71 5.20
C ILE A 385 45.94 -27.98 3.81
#